data_AF-A0A2K9AU05-F1
#
_entry.id   AF-A0A2K9AU05-F1
#
_cell.length_a   1.000
_cell.length_b   1.000
_cell.length_c   1.000
_cell.angle_alpha   90.00
_cell.angle_beta   90.00
_cell.angle_gamma   90.00
#
_symmetry.space_group_name_H-M   'P 1'
#
loop_
_entity.id
_entity.type
_entity.pdbx_description
1 polymer ?
#
loop_
_entity_poly.entity_id
_entity_poly.type
_entity_poly.pdbx_seq_one_letter_code
_entity_poly.pdbx_strand_id
1 'polypeptide(L)'
;MKRFKAGFIMFGIILISSFILLQKDDFPDLEESLIEEAFQVNEEDIWPNFDMGVFPIEIREDDNAYLFYKGEKTKREPLLPVLAATVYKVDDEIQVFMPSKDAMEKLGRLMNDGYEGGPLLSSAFSLSGMKLTNNHYIALLYHEIFHGYQMKYYEDDIFRTMPNDFDERETYQYIESIKDDKDLYELQLKQNRVLYDIIKGEKTINDYKHARQMYINALNQTYDQEIVDDILYLENYYEKIEGTARYVQLKTLFALDEKQLYNQYIEDINEDIGGKEKYLRSGMAISLLLDTYDPDWKTQVFNSSSSLFELLIANIDDEMESI
;
A
#
# COMPACT_ATOMS: atom_id res chain seq x y z
N MET A 1 53.79 -35.86 -19.80
CA MET A 1 52.78 -34.91 -20.32
C MET A 1 51.34 -35.40 -20.32
N LYS A 2 51.00 -36.63 -20.77
CA LYS A 2 49.60 -37.11 -20.79
C LYS A 2 48.93 -37.22 -19.41
N ARG A 3 49.65 -37.66 -18.37
CA ARG A 3 49.13 -37.75 -16.98
C ARG A 3 48.93 -36.38 -16.31
N PHE A 4 49.66 -35.36 -16.73
CA PHE A 4 49.54 -33.99 -16.21
C PHE A 4 48.30 -33.29 -16.77
N LYS A 5 47.98 -33.50 -18.06
CA LYS A 5 46.74 -33.01 -18.69
C LYS A 5 45.47 -33.66 -18.14
N ALA A 6 45.54 -34.95 -17.76
CA ALA A 6 44.41 -35.64 -17.14
C ALA A 6 44.04 -35.08 -15.75
N GLY A 7 45.04 -34.67 -14.96
CA GLY A 7 44.81 -34.04 -13.66
C GLY A 7 44.11 -32.68 -13.76
N PHE A 8 44.48 -31.84 -14.73
CA PHE A 8 43.83 -30.54 -14.95
C PHE A 8 42.38 -30.66 -15.45
N ILE A 9 42.09 -31.65 -16.29
CA ILE A 9 40.72 -31.91 -16.74
C ILE A 9 39.85 -32.39 -15.57
N MET A 10 40.39 -33.24 -14.69
CA MET A 10 39.66 -33.71 -13.51
C MET A 10 39.43 -32.59 -12.50
N PHE A 11 40.41 -31.72 -12.27
CA PHE A 11 40.24 -30.50 -11.46
C PHE A 11 39.22 -29.54 -12.07
N GLY A 12 39.22 -29.37 -13.40
CA GLY A 12 38.23 -28.55 -14.10
C GLY A 12 36.82 -29.10 -13.98
N ILE A 13 36.64 -30.42 -14.10
CA ILE A 13 35.33 -31.06 -13.88
C ILE A 13 34.90 -30.94 -12.42
N ILE A 14 35.80 -31.16 -11.45
CA ILE A 14 35.49 -30.99 -10.03
C ILE A 14 35.12 -29.54 -9.73
N LEU A 15 35.83 -28.56 -10.29
CA LEU A 15 35.51 -27.13 -10.14
C LEU A 15 34.17 -26.77 -10.78
N ILE A 16 33.86 -27.28 -11.97
CA ILE A 16 32.57 -27.03 -12.63
C ILE A 16 31.43 -27.73 -11.90
N SER A 17 31.61 -28.98 -11.45
CA SER A 17 30.65 -29.72 -10.63
C SER A 17 30.44 -29.06 -9.27
N SER A 18 31.50 -28.54 -8.64
CA SER A 18 31.36 -27.77 -7.39
C SER A 18 30.77 -26.39 -7.65
N PHE A 19 31.00 -25.76 -8.80
CA PHE A 19 30.32 -24.51 -9.18
C PHE A 19 28.82 -24.72 -9.46
N ILE A 20 28.44 -25.85 -10.07
CA ILE A 20 27.02 -26.23 -10.28
C ILE A 20 26.37 -26.69 -8.97
N LEU A 21 27.11 -27.32 -8.04
CA LEU A 21 26.61 -27.68 -6.70
C LEU A 21 26.63 -26.50 -5.70
N LEU A 22 27.42 -25.45 -5.97
CA LEU A 22 27.48 -24.19 -5.22
C LEU A 22 26.59 -23.09 -5.82
N GLN A 23 26.09 -23.26 -7.06
CA GLN A 23 24.84 -22.65 -7.49
C GLN A 23 23.70 -23.35 -6.74
N LYS A 24 23.65 -23.13 -5.42
CA LYS A 24 22.38 -23.26 -4.72
C LYS A 24 21.42 -22.28 -5.39
N ASP A 25 20.16 -22.70 -5.49
CA ASP A 25 19.02 -21.79 -5.58
C ASP A 25 19.04 -20.90 -4.33
N ASP A 26 19.97 -19.93 -4.28
CA ASP A 26 20.14 -18.99 -3.19
C ASP A 26 19.03 -17.94 -3.30
N PHE A 27 17.80 -18.39 -3.06
CA PHE A 27 16.79 -17.56 -2.43
C PHE A 27 16.88 -17.84 -0.93
N PRO A 28 16.89 -16.82 -0.07
CA PRO A 28 16.99 -17.06 1.35
C PRO A 28 15.75 -17.82 1.81
N ASP A 29 15.97 -18.86 2.62
CA ASP A 29 14.92 -19.68 3.24
C ASP A 29 13.88 -18.80 3.99
N LEU A 30 14.27 -17.59 4.39
CA LEU A 30 13.42 -16.61 5.07
C LEU A 30 12.27 -16.12 4.19
N GLU A 31 12.53 -15.62 2.99
CA GLU A 31 11.49 -15.06 2.13
C GLU A 31 10.50 -16.15 1.70
N GLU A 32 10.97 -17.36 1.43
CA GLU A 32 10.07 -18.50 1.15
C GLU A 32 9.19 -18.80 2.36
N SER A 33 9.74 -18.83 3.58
CA SER A 33 8.94 -19.01 4.79
C SER A 33 7.93 -17.87 5.01
N LEU A 34 8.27 -16.63 4.65
CA LEU A 34 7.36 -15.48 4.78
C LEU A 34 6.18 -15.57 3.81
N ILE A 35 6.42 -16.05 2.59
CA ILE A 35 5.36 -16.30 1.61
C ILE A 35 4.46 -17.45 2.09
N GLU A 36 5.05 -18.56 2.57
CA GLU A 36 4.30 -19.68 3.13
C GLU A 36 3.44 -19.25 4.34
N GLU A 37 3.99 -18.44 5.25
CA GLU A 37 3.28 -17.85 6.39
C GLU A 37 2.15 -16.93 5.92
N ALA A 38 2.36 -16.10 4.90
CA ALA A 38 1.34 -15.22 4.33
C ALA A 38 0.13 -16.01 3.80
N PHE A 39 0.36 -17.19 3.19
CA PHE A 39 -0.70 -18.11 2.75
C PHE A 39 -1.49 -18.77 3.89
N GLN A 40 -1.04 -18.67 5.14
CA GLN A 40 -1.77 -19.22 6.30
C GLN A 40 -2.69 -18.19 6.98
N VAL A 41 -2.61 -16.92 6.60
CA VAL A 41 -3.48 -15.87 7.17
C VAL A 41 -4.91 -16.07 6.66
N ASN A 42 -5.90 -15.92 7.54
CA ASN A 42 -7.31 -16.04 7.16
C ASN A 42 -7.80 -14.78 6.43
N GLU A 43 -7.85 -14.83 5.12
CA GLU A 43 -8.16 -13.69 4.24
C GLU A 43 -9.60 -13.18 4.40
N GLU A 44 -10.55 -14.06 4.73
CA GLU A 44 -11.96 -13.71 4.93
C GLU A 44 -12.16 -12.75 6.12
N ASP A 45 -11.26 -12.76 7.11
CA ASP A 45 -11.30 -11.83 8.24
C ASP A 45 -10.77 -10.42 7.87
N ILE A 46 -10.08 -10.31 6.72
CA ILE A 46 -9.45 -9.09 6.22
C ILE A 46 -10.34 -8.43 5.17
N TRP A 47 -10.67 -9.16 4.11
CA TRP A 47 -11.49 -8.66 3.01
C TRP A 47 -12.28 -9.81 2.36
N PRO A 48 -13.61 -9.68 2.15
CA PRO A 48 -14.43 -10.76 1.65
C PRO A 48 -14.08 -11.12 0.19
N ASN A 49 -13.97 -12.42 -0.10
CA ASN A 49 -13.58 -12.96 -1.42
C ASN A 49 -12.19 -12.48 -1.91
N PHE A 50 -11.33 -12.02 -1.01
CA PHE A 50 -9.92 -11.78 -1.31
C PHE A 50 -9.16 -13.10 -1.24
N ASP A 51 -8.36 -13.38 -2.28
CA ASP A 51 -7.54 -14.59 -2.39
C ASP A 51 -6.17 -14.22 -2.97
N MET A 52 -5.12 -14.29 -2.15
CA MET A 52 -3.76 -14.01 -2.59
C MET A 52 -3.23 -15.03 -3.60
N GLY A 53 -3.71 -16.27 -3.55
CA GLY A 53 -3.25 -17.36 -4.40
C GLY A 53 -3.58 -17.21 -5.88
N VAL A 54 -4.43 -16.26 -6.24
CA VAL A 54 -4.73 -15.95 -7.64
C VAL A 54 -3.66 -15.11 -8.33
N PHE A 55 -2.75 -14.49 -7.58
CA PHE A 55 -1.73 -13.59 -8.10
C PHE A 55 -0.33 -14.24 -8.04
N PRO A 56 0.44 -14.22 -9.14
CA PRO A 56 1.86 -14.50 -9.09
C PRO A 56 2.60 -13.41 -8.31
N ILE A 57 3.49 -13.81 -7.41
CA ILE A 57 4.27 -12.90 -6.55
C ILE A 57 5.75 -13.04 -6.94
N GLU A 58 6.33 -11.99 -7.50
CA GLU A 58 7.77 -11.88 -7.73
C GLU A 58 8.45 -11.22 -6.54
N ILE A 59 9.36 -11.96 -5.90
CA ILE A 59 10.28 -11.39 -4.91
C ILE A 59 11.62 -11.13 -5.56
N ARG A 60 12.03 -9.85 -5.59
CA ARG A 60 13.31 -9.41 -6.13
C ARG A 60 14.38 -9.36 -5.04
N GLU A 61 15.50 -10.01 -5.29
CA GLU A 61 16.68 -9.97 -4.44
C GLU A 61 17.91 -9.65 -5.30
N ASP A 62 18.44 -8.44 -5.12
CA ASP A 62 19.54 -7.89 -5.91
C ASP A 62 19.25 -7.98 -7.43
N ASP A 63 20.06 -8.78 -8.14
CA ASP A 63 19.98 -9.02 -9.58
C ASP A 63 19.12 -10.25 -9.95
N ASN A 64 18.52 -10.94 -8.98
CA ASN A 64 17.67 -12.11 -9.20
C ASN A 64 16.22 -11.82 -8.81
N ALA A 65 15.29 -12.56 -9.42
CA ALA A 65 13.89 -12.55 -9.04
C ALA A 65 13.36 -13.98 -8.90
N TYR A 66 12.44 -14.17 -7.97
CA TYR A 66 11.82 -15.46 -7.68
C TYR A 66 10.31 -15.31 -7.75
N LEU A 67 9.70 -16.01 -8.70
CA LEU A 67 8.26 -16.03 -8.89
C LEU A 67 7.63 -17.16 -8.07
N PHE A 68 6.69 -16.80 -7.22
CA PHE A 68 5.85 -17.71 -6.44
C PHE A 68 4.46 -17.73 -7.07
N TYR A 69 4.01 -18.89 -7.54
CA TYR A 69 2.67 -19.03 -8.09
C TYR A 69 2.18 -20.47 -8.02
N LYS A 70 0.96 -20.69 -7.51
CA LYS A 70 0.32 -22.02 -7.43
C LYS A 70 1.19 -23.09 -6.73
N GLY A 71 1.95 -22.69 -5.72
CA GLY A 71 2.86 -23.57 -4.98
C GLY A 71 4.16 -23.90 -5.71
N GLU A 72 4.41 -23.29 -6.87
CA GLU A 72 5.67 -23.40 -7.59
C GLU A 72 6.52 -22.16 -7.36
N LYS A 73 7.83 -22.39 -7.22
CA LYS A 73 8.87 -21.35 -7.13
C LYS A 73 9.75 -21.43 -8.37
N THR A 74 9.85 -20.34 -9.12
CA THR A 74 10.68 -20.27 -10.33
C THR A 74 11.63 -19.08 -10.27
N LYS A 75 12.93 -19.35 -10.39
CA LYS A 75 13.95 -18.30 -10.52
C LYS A 75 13.93 -17.70 -11.93
N ARG A 76 13.96 -16.38 -12.05
CA ARG A 76 14.02 -15.63 -13.31
C ARG A 76 14.82 -14.32 -13.17
N GLU A 77 15.09 -13.69 -14.30
CA GLU A 77 15.60 -12.31 -14.32
C GLU A 77 14.49 -11.34 -13.86
N PRO A 78 14.81 -10.29 -13.09
CA PRO A 78 13.83 -9.28 -12.71
C PRO A 78 13.16 -8.64 -13.93
N LEU A 79 11.82 -8.57 -13.90
CA LEU A 79 11.07 -7.95 -15.00
C LEU A 79 11.11 -6.42 -14.92
N LEU A 80 11.11 -5.87 -13.71
CA LEU A 80 11.19 -4.42 -13.50
C LEU A 80 12.67 -3.98 -13.42
N PRO A 81 13.04 -2.88 -14.11
CA PRO A 81 14.41 -2.37 -14.07
C PRO A 81 14.76 -1.72 -12.71
N VAL A 82 13.77 -1.53 -11.83
CA VAL A 82 13.90 -0.87 -10.53
C VAL A 82 13.41 -1.78 -9.40
N LEU A 83 13.90 -1.56 -8.19
CA LEU A 83 13.31 -2.15 -6.98
C LEU A 83 12.01 -1.40 -6.68
N ALA A 84 10.90 -2.12 -6.65
CA ALA A 84 9.57 -1.58 -6.38
C ALA A 84 8.73 -2.61 -5.63
N ALA A 85 7.94 -2.11 -4.67
CA ALA A 85 6.75 -2.80 -4.17
C ALA A 85 5.58 -2.26 -5.01
N THR A 86 4.98 -3.09 -5.87
CA THR A 86 3.95 -2.66 -6.81
C THR A 86 3.21 -3.84 -7.44
N VAL A 87 2.19 -3.52 -8.24
CA VAL A 87 1.49 -4.47 -9.10
C VAL A 87 1.59 -4.03 -10.54
N TYR A 88 1.85 -4.98 -11.45
CA TYR A 88 1.99 -4.67 -12.86
C TYR A 88 1.47 -5.82 -13.74
N LYS A 89 0.95 -5.47 -14.92
CA LYS A 89 0.43 -6.42 -15.90
C LYS A 89 1.55 -6.90 -16.83
N VAL A 90 1.85 -8.19 -16.81
CA VAL A 90 2.85 -8.87 -17.66
C VAL A 90 2.13 -9.88 -18.52
N ASP A 91 2.20 -9.74 -19.85
CA ASP A 91 1.55 -10.66 -20.81
C ASP A 91 0.08 -10.95 -20.47
N ASP A 92 -0.67 -9.90 -20.14
CA ASP A 92 -2.07 -9.92 -19.70
C ASP A 92 -2.36 -10.52 -18.31
N GLU A 93 -1.34 -10.92 -17.56
CA GLU A 93 -1.45 -11.40 -16.19
C GLU A 93 -1.04 -10.31 -15.18
N ILE A 94 -1.86 -10.09 -14.16
CA ILE A 94 -1.54 -9.17 -13.05
C ILE A 94 -0.57 -9.88 -12.10
N GLN A 95 0.63 -9.33 -11.95
CA GLN A 95 1.68 -9.86 -11.07
C GLN A 95 2.03 -8.85 -9.98
N VAL A 96 2.31 -9.36 -8.79
CA VAL A 96 2.74 -8.56 -7.63
C VAL A 96 4.27 -8.60 -7.59
N PHE A 97 4.89 -7.44 -7.43
CA PHE A 97 6.34 -7.27 -7.36
C PHE A 97 6.70 -6.74 -5.99
N MET A 98 7.59 -7.42 -5.30
CA MET A 98 8.04 -7.05 -3.98
C MET A 98 9.57 -7.17 -3.90
N PRO A 99 10.28 -6.20 -3.31
CA PRO A 99 11.66 -6.44 -2.92
C PRO A 99 11.71 -7.49 -1.79
N SER A 100 12.82 -8.21 -1.68
CA SER A 100 13.08 -9.06 -0.53
C SER A 100 13.10 -8.24 0.76
N LYS A 101 12.83 -8.89 1.90
CA LYS A 101 12.78 -8.19 3.18
C LYS A 101 14.12 -7.53 3.50
N ASP A 102 15.22 -8.21 3.21
CA ASP A 102 16.58 -7.66 3.36
C ASP A 102 16.82 -6.46 2.44
N ALA A 103 16.37 -6.50 1.18
CA ALA A 103 16.44 -5.35 0.28
C ALA A 103 15.64 -4.15 0.82
N MET A 104 14.44 -4.39 1.36
CA MET A 104 13.62 -3.37 2.01
C MET A 104 14.31 -2.76 3.24
N GLU A 105 14.91 -3.58 4.11
CA GLU A 105 15.67 -3.11 5.27
C GLU A 105 16.90 -2.28 4.85
N LYS A 106 17.63 -2.70 3.81
CA LYS A 106 18.78 -1.95 3.27
C LYS A 106 18.35 -0.60 2.71
N LEU A 107 17.27 -0.54 1.95
CA LEU A 107 16.71 0.70 1.40
C LEU A 107 16.26 1.66 2.51
N GLY A 108 15.53 1.16 3.51
CA GLY A 108 15.07 1.98 4.63
C GLY A 108 16.22 2.63 5.42
N ARG A 109 17.36 1.95 5.58
CA ARG A 109 18.56 2.54 6.19
C ARG A 109 19.14 3.67 5.35
N LEU A 110 19.25 3.47 4.03
CA LEU A 110 19.76 4.49 3.10
C LEU A 110 18.88 5.75 3.08
N MET A 111 17.56 5.60 3.20
CA MET A 111 16.62 6.74 3.26
C MET A 111 16.74 7.51 4.59
N ASN A 112 16.87 6.80 5.72
CA ASN A 112 17.05 7.41 7.03
C ASN A 112 18.40 8.16 7.17
N ASP A 113 19.42 7.80 6.38
CA ASP A 113 20.73 8.46 6.35
C ASP A 113 20.77 9.71 5.42
N GLY A 114 19.61 10.23 5.00
CA GLY A 114 19.49 11.52 4.31
C GLY A 114 19.31 11.45 2.79
N TYR A 115 18.79 10.34 2.27
CA TYR A 115 18.42 10.24 0.85
C TYR A 115 16.90 10.40 0.70
N GLU A 116 16.47 11.46 0.02
CA GLU A 116 15.07 11.60 -0.43
C GLU A 116 14.83 10.56 -1.53
N GLY A 117 14.40 9.36 -1.12
CA GLY A 117 13.95 8.31 -2.04
C GLY A 117 12.77 8.80 -2.89
N GLY A 118 12.68 8.30 -4.12
CA GLY A 118 11.59 8.67 -5.04
C GLY A 118 10.20 8.34 -4.49
N PRO A 119 9.15 9.01 -5.00
CA PRO A 119 7.79 8.97 -4.45
C PRO A 119 7.13 7.58 -4.44
N LEU A 120 7.63 6.62 -5.24
CA LEU A 120 7.11 5.25 -5.31
C LEU A 120 7.49 4.40 -4.09
N LEU A 121 8.54 4.78 -3.36
CA LEU A 121 9.02 4.04 -2.18
C LEU A 121 8.74 4.77 -0.87
N SER A 122 8.47 6.08 -0.87
CA SER A 122 8.32 6.84 0.38
C SER A 122 7.00 6.61 1.13
N SER A 123 5.91 6.24 0.44
CA SER A 123 4.59 6.00 1.07
C SER A 123 4.49 4.60 1.71
N ALA A 124 4.94 3.56 1.02
CA ALA A 124 4.93 2.20 1.57
C ALA A 124 5.97 2.00 2.70
N PHE A 125 7.06 2.79 2.71
CA PHE A 125 8.23 2.58 3.57
C PHE A 125 8.53 3.72 4.55
N SER A 126 7.50 4.46 5.02
CA SER A 126 7.65 5.38 6.16
C SER A 126 7.95 4.59 7.44
N LEU A 127 9.17 4.05 7.52
CA LEU A 127 9.71 3.25 8.60
C LEU A 127 10.55 4.20 9.46
N SER A 128 9.89 4.80 10.45
CA SER A 128 10.53 5.47 11.57
C SER A 128 11.46 4.49 12.30
N GLY A 129 12.74 4.45 11.91
CA GLY A 129 13.86 3.87 12.67
C GLY A 129 13.79 2.40 13.12
N MET A 130 12.72 1.67 12.81
CA MET A 130 12.50 0.30 13.27
C MET A 130 12.88 -0.73 12.21
N LYS A 131 13.50 -1.82 12.65
CA LYS A 131 13.77 -3.00 11.83
C LYS A 131 12.43 -3.57 11.35
N LEU A 132 12.29 -3.78 10.04
CA LEU A 132 11.11 -4.41 9.45
C LEU A 132 10.91 -5.80 10.09
N THR A 133 9.78 -6.01 10.77
CA THR A 133 9.46 -7.34 11.33
C THR A 133 8.97 -8.26 10.21
N ASN A 134 8.96 -9.57 10.46
CA ASN A 134 8.43 -10.55 9.50
C ASN A 134 6.95 -10.28 9.22
N ASN A 135 6.16 -10.07 10.28
CA ASN A 135 4.73 -9.79 10.16
C ASN A 135 4.45 -8.44 9.47
N HIS A 136 5.31 -7.43 9.66
CA HIS A 136 5.18 -6.17 8.91
C HIS A 136 5.45 -6.36 7.41
N TYR A 137 6.44 -7.18 7.05
CA TYR A 137 6.68 -7.55 5.65
C TYR A 137 5.48 -8.28 5.04
N ILE A 138 4.90 -9.26 5.75
CA ILE A 138 3.68 -9.97 5.32
C ILE A 138 2.52 -8.98 5.13
N ALA A 139 2.33 -8.05 6.07
CA ALA A 139 1.29 -7.04 5.96
C ALA A 139 1.49 -6.11 4.74
N LEU A 140 2.73 -5.73 4.41
CA LEU A 140 3.05 -4.97 3.19
C LEU A 140 2.84 -5.81 1.93
N LEU A 141 3.11 -7.11 1.97
CA LEU A 141 2.79 -8.00 0.86
C LEU A 141 1.27 -8.04 0.61
N TYR A 142 0.45 -8.12 1.66
CA TYR A 142 -1.01 -8.03 1.56
C TYR A 142 -1.49 -6.69 0.97
N HIS A 143 -0.81 -5.59 1.29
CA HIS A 143 -1.07 -4.27 0.68
C HIS A 143 -0.93 -4.32 -0.84
N GLU A 144 0.20 -4.81 -1.35
CA GLU A 144 0.44 -4.88 -2.80
C GLU A 144 -0.47 -5.90 -3.47
N ILE A 145 -0.70 -7.07 -2.87
CA ILE A 145 -1.65 -8.05 -3.41
C ILE A 145 -3.06 -7.43 -3.51
N PHE A 146 -3.44 -6.57 -2.56
CA PHE A 146 -4.73 -5.89 -2.62
C PHE A 146 -4.85 -4.92 -3.79
N HIS A 147 -3.77 -4.25 -4.20
CA HIS A 147 -3.76 -3.53 -5.48
C HIS A 147 -3.98 -4.47 -6.68
N GLY A 148 -3.47 -5.70 -6.61
CA GLY A 148 -3.78 -6.75 -7.59
C GLY A 148 -5.26 -7.09 -7.65
N TYR A 149 -5.90 -7.22 -6.48
CA TYR A 149 -7.35 -7.40 -6.37
C TYR A 149 -8.13 -6.22 -6.96
N GLN A 150 -7.75 -4.99 -6.60
CA GLN A 150 -8.35 -3.76 -7.15
C GLN A 150 -8.26 -3.71 -8.68
N MET A 151 -7.06 -3.95 -9.25
CA MET A 151 -6.86 -3.97 -10.70
C MET A 151 -7.66 -5.10 -11.36
N LYS A 152 -7.62 -6.32 -10.82
CA LYS A 152 -8.24 -7.48 -11.45
C LYS A 152 -9.75 -7.35 -11.60
N TYR A 153 -10.41 -6.77 -10.60
CA TYR A 153 -11.86 -6.75 -10.53
C TYR A 153 -12.48 -5.38 -10.82
N TYR A 154 -11.70 -4.30 -10.71
CA TYR A 154 -12.24 -2.94 -10.75
C TYR A 154 -11.36 -1.94 -11.52
N GLU A 155 -10.35 -2.36 -12.30
CA GLU A 155 -9.50 -1.44 -13.09
C GLU A 155 -10.34 -0.43 -13.89
N ASP A 156 -11.33 -0.90 -14.64
CA ASP A 156 -12.22 -0.03 -15.43
C ASP A 156 -13.00 0.93 -14.52
N ASP A 157 -13.56 0.47 -13.40
CA ASP A 157 -14.35 1.32 -12.49
C ASP A 157 -13.49 2.34 -11.73
N ILE A 158 -12.24 2.00 -11.41
CA ILE A 158 -11.26 2.86 -10.74
C ILE A 158 -10.84 4.02 -11.64
N PHE A 159 -10.60 3.77 -12.93
CA PHE A 159 -10.10 4.78 -13.86
C PHE A 159 -11.20 5.50 -14.66
N ARG A 160 -12.41 4.93 -14.76
CA ARG A 160 -13.52 5.55 -15.50
C ARG A 160 -13.92 6.94 -14.98
N THR A 161 -13.66 7.23 -13.71
CA THR A 161 -14.01 8.50 -13.07
C THR A 161 -12.95 9.58 -13.21
N MET A 162 -11.82 9.30 -13.87
CA MET A 162 -10.77 10.29 -14.09
C MET A 162 -11.27 11.44 -14.99
N PRO A 163 -11.10 12.72 -14.58
CA PRO A 163 -11.44 13.86 -15.44
C PRO A 163 -10.63 13.81 -16.75
N ASN A 164 -11.27 14.18 -17.87
CA ASN A 164 -10.69 14.02 -19.23
C ASN A 164 -9.36 14.77 -19.44
N ASP A 165 -9.13 15.85 -18.69
CA ASP A 165 -7.94 16.72 -18.77
C ASP A 165 -7.14 16.73 -17.45
N PHE A 166 -7.33 15.69 -16.60
CA PHE A 166 -6.66 15.58 -15.31
C PHE A 166 -5.14 15.44 -15.45
N ASP A 167 -4.38 16.38 -14.89
CA ASP A 167 -2.91 16.29 -14.77
C ASP A 167 -2.52 16.04 -13.32
N GLU A 168 -2.30 14.77 -12.97
CA GLU A 168 -1.85 14.36 -11.62
C GLU A 168 -0.66 15.19 -11.14
N ARG A 169 0.32 15.47 -12.00
CA ARG A 169 1.57 16.15 -11.60
C ARG A 169 1.33 17.62 -11.28
N GLU A 170 0.46 18.28 -12.04
CA GLU A 170 0.05 19.65 -11.78
C GLU A 170 -0.80 19.73 -10.51
N THR A 171 -1.81 18.86 -10.37
CA THR A 171 -2.63 18.77 -9.15
C THR A 171 -1.77 18.53 -7.91
N TYR A 172 -0.73 17.70 -8.02
CA TYR A 172 0.22 17.49 -6.93
C TYR A 172 0.96 18.76 -6.48
N GLN A 173 1.28 19.65 -7.41
CA GLN A 173 1.93 20.91 -7.06
C GLN A 173 0.99 21.81 -6.27
N TYR A 174 -0.31 21.83 -6.62
CA TYR A 174 -1.31 22.53 -5.83
C TYR A 174 -1.43 21.93 -4.43
N ILE A 175 -1.52 20.61 -4.30
CA ILE A 175 -1.59 19.93 -3.00
C ILE A 175 -0.38 20.25 -2.12
N GLU A 176 0.84 20.27 -2.68
CA GLU A 176 2.03 20.62 -1.91
C GLU A 176 2.05 22.11 -1.51
N SER A 177 1.51 23.00 -2.35
CA SER A 177 1.39 24.44 -2.04
C SER A 177 0.44 24.73 -0.87
N ILE A 178 -0.45 23.79 -0.51
CA ILE A 178 -1.36 23.95 0.64
C ILE A 178 -0.59 24.18 1.94
N LYS A 179 0.61 23.58 2.08
CA LYS A 179 1.46 23.77 3.26
C LYS A 179 1.94 25.21 3.44
N ASP A 180 1.98 25.98 2.36
CA ASP A 180 2.39 27.39 2.38
C ASP A 180 1.23 28.31 2.84
N ASP A 181 -0.02 27.85 2.75
CA ASP A 181 -1.19 28.52 3.32
C ASP A 181 -1.51 27.93 4.69
N LYS A 182 -1.14 28.68 5.75
CA LYS A 182 -1.29 28.23 7.14
C LYS A 182 -2.73 27.88 7.50
N ASP A 183 -3.72 28.65 7.04
CA ASP A 183 -5.11 28.44 7.44
C ASP A 183 -5.67 27.20 6.74
N LEU A 184 -5.36 27.02 5.45
CA LEU A 184 -5.75 25.84 4.69
C LEU A 184 -5.06 24.57 5.21
N TYR A 185 -3.78 24.68 5.58
CA TYR A 185 -3.01 23.58 6.15
C TYR A 185 -3.57 23.12 7.50
N GLU A 186 -3.90 24.05 8.41
CA GLU A 186 -4.52 23.71 9.69
C GLU A 186 -5.90 23.04 9.51
N LEU A 187 -6.67 23.45 8.50
CA LEU A 187 -7.93 22.78 8.14
C LEU A 187 -7.70 21.36 7.62
N GLN A 188 -6.65 21.13 6.83
CA GLN A 188 -6.25 19.79 6.39
C GLN A 188 -5.87 18.91 7.59
N LEU A 189 -5.00 19.39 8.49
CA LEU A 189 -4.60 18.65 9.69
C LEU A 189 -5.78 18.38 10.64
N LYS A 190 -6.73 19.32 10.74
CA LYS A 190 -7.93 19.15 11.55
C LYS A 190 -8.78 17.97 11.09
N GLN A 191 -8.87 17.69 9.79
CA GLN A 191 -9.62 16.53 9.29
C GLN A 191 -9.06 15.22 9.85
N ASN A 192 -7.74 15.04 9.79
CA ASN A 192 -7.05 13.85 10.31
C ASN A 192 -7.19 13.70 11.83
N ARG A 193 -7.03 14.80 12.57
CA ARG A 193 -7.29 14.85 14.03
C ARG A 193 -8.70 14.37 14.36
N VAL A 194 -9.71 14.86 13.63
CA VAL A 194 -11.09 14.47 13.88
C VAL A 194 -11.33 12.99 13.55
N LEU A 195 -10.76 12.46 12.47
CA LEU A 195 -10.83 11.01 12.17
C LEU A 195 -10.23 10.17 13.29
N TYR A 196 -9.05 10.53 13.79
CA TYR A 196 -8.42 9.89 14.93
C TYR A 196 -9.31 9.94 16.18
N ASP A 197 -9.84 11.13 16.52
CA ASP A 197 -10.72 11.33 17.67
C ASP A 197 -12.00 10.49 17.56
N ILE A 198 -12.56 10.30 16.36
CA ILE A 198 -13.73 9.42 16.16
C ILE A 198 -13.35 7.97 16.47
N ILE A 199 -12.20 7.49 15.99
CA ILE A 199 -11.71 6.13 16.28
C ILE A 199 -11.50 5.92 17.79
N LYS A 200 -11.10 6.98 18.52
CA LYS A 200 -10.98 6.96 20.00
C LYS A 200 -12.30 7.15 20.74
N GLY A 201 -13.40 7.43 20.04
CA GLY A 201 -14.72 7.66 20.62
C GLY A 201 -14.92 9.05 21.24
N GLU A 202 -14.12 10.03 20.84
CA GLU A 202 -14.13 11.41 21.36
C GLU A 202 -14.85 12.42 20.45
N LYS A 203 -15.13 12.02 19.21
CA LYS A 203 -15.83 12.80 18.16
C LYS A 203 -16.81 11.90 17.40
N THR A 204 -17.67 12.53 16.61
CA THR A 204 -18.68 11.87 15.78
C THR A 204 -18.39 12.06 14.30
N ILE A 205 -18.99 11.26 13.42
CA ILE A 205 -18.81 11.45 11.98
C ILE A 205 -19.34 12.82 11.52
N ASN A 206 -20.34 13.40 12.19
CA ASN A 206 -20.80 14.76 11.92
C ASN A 206 -19.70 15.82 12.15
N ASP A 207 -18.81 15.61 13.12
CA ASP A 207 -17.64 16.48 13.31
C ASP A 207 -16.68 16.39 12.11
N TYR A 208 -16.49 15.18 11.56
CA TYR A 208 -15.66 14.98 10.37
C TYR A 208 -16.29 15.60 9.12
N LYS A 209 -17.59 15.38 8.89
CA LYS A 209 -18.37 16.02 7.83
C LYS A 209 -18.22 17.55 7.88
N HIS A 210 -18.31 18.13 9.07
CA HIS A 210 -18.10 19.56 9.26
C HIS A 210 -16.65 20.00 8.97
N ALA A 211 -15.66 19.27 9.48
CA ALA A 211 -14.24 19.58 9.24
C ALA A 211 -13.88 19.51 7.75
N ARG A 212 -14.34 18.49 7.02
CA ARG A 212 -14.12 18.35 5.57
C ARG A 212 -14.82 19.44 4.79
N GLN A 213 -16.05 19.82 5.15
CA GLN A 213 -16.75 20.93 4.50
C GLN A 213 -16.04 22.28 4.72
N MET A 214 -15.49 22.53 5.90
CA MET A 214 -14.69 23.74 6.15
C MET A 214 -13.46 23.80 5.24
N TYR A 215 -12.76 22.67 5.08
CA TYR A 215 -11.60 22.56 4.20
C TYR A 215 -11.98 22.80 2.74
N ILE A 216 -13.03 22.14 2.23
CA ILE A 216 -13.54 22.34 0.85
C ILE A 216 -13.95 23.80 0.63
N ASN A 217 -14.61 24.44 1.60
CA ASN A 217 -14.99 25.84 1.48
C ASN A 217 -13.77 26.76 1.41
N ALA A 218 -12.70 26.45 2.15
CA ALA A 218 -11.45 27.19 2.08
C ALA A 218 -10.73 26.98 0.74
N LEU A 219 -10.70 25.75 0.21
CA LEU A 219 -10.18 25.47 -1.14
C LEU A 219 -10.88 26.33 -2.19
N ASN A 220 -12.21 26.41 -2.15
CA ASN A 220 -13.01 27.24 -3.08
C ASN A 220 -12.81 28.75 -2.91
N GLN A 221 -12.19 29.21 -1.81
CA GLN A 221 -11.81 30.61 -1.62
C GLN A 221 -10.40 30.89 -2.15
N THR A 222 -9.54 29.87 -2.19
CA THR A 222 -8.13 29.98 -2.58
C THR A 222 -7.90 29.67 -4.05
N TYR A 223 -8.62 28.70 -4.61
CA TYR A 223 -8.42 28.19 -5.96
C TYR A 223 -9.70 28.28 -6.80
N ASP A 224 -9.53 28.29 -8.12
CA ASP A 224 -10.64 28.17 -9.06
C ASP A 224 -11.29 26.77 -8.95
N GLN A 225 -12.60 26.68 -9.27
CA GLN A 225 -13.39 25.46 -9.09
C GLN A 225 -12.76 24.22 -9.76
N GLU A 226 -12.19 24.38 -10.97
CA GLU A 226 -11.54 23.29 -11.71
C GLU A 226 -10.35 22.70 -10.93
N ILE A 227 -9.52 23.56 -10.34
CA ILE A 227 -8.39 23.14 -9.50
C ILE A 227 -8.90 22.45 -8.23
N VAL A 228 -9.98 22.96 -7.63
CA VAL A 228 -10.58 22.34 -6.44
C VAL A 228 -11.12 20.95 -6.78
N ASP A 229 -11.79 20.80 -7.92
CA ASP A 229 -12.33 19.52 -8.38
C ASP A 229 -11.20 18.50 -8.62
N ASP A 230 -10.09 18.92 -9.23
CA ASP A 230 -8.92 18.07 -9.43
C ASP A 230 -8.24 17.67 -8.12
N ILE A 231 -8.07 18.62 -7.18
CA ILE A 231 -7.55 18.33 -5.84
C ILE A 231 -8.43 17.26 -5.20
N LEU A 232 -9.75 17.51 -5.09
CA LEU A 232 -10.68 16.61 -4.42
C LEU A 232 -10.77 15.24 -5.11
N TYR A 233 -10.73 15.20 -6.44
CA TYR A 233 -10.63 13.94 -7.19
C TYR A 233 -9.41 13.15 -6.72
N LEU A 234 -8.25 13.80 -6.66
CA LEU A 234 -7.00 13.15 -6.30
C LEU A 234 -6.98 12.70 -4.83
N GLU A 235 -7.46 13.53 -3.90
CA GLU A 235 -7.60 13.15 -2.49
C GLU A 235 -8.51 11.92 -2.35
N ASN A 236 -9.70 11.97 -2.95
CA ASN A 236 -10.67 10.88 -2.89
C ASN A 236 -10.13 9.59 -3.55
N TYR A 237 -9.39 9.73 -4.66
CA TYR A 237 -8.73 8.61 -5.33
C TYR A 237 -7.72 7.94 -4.41
N TYR A 238 -6.81 8.71 -3.80
CA TYR A 238 -5.79 8.14 -2.90
C TYR A 238 -6.37 7.56 -1.62
N GLU A 239 -7.36 8.23 -1.02
CA GLU A 239 -8.10 7.69 0.12
C GLU A 239 -8.73 6.33 -0.24
N LYS A 240 -9.35 6.24 -1.41
CA LYS A 240 -10.03 5.02 -1.86
C LYS A 240 -9.06 3.90 -2.23
N ILE A 241 -8.05 4.16 -3.04
CA ILE A 241 -7.15 3.13 -3.58
C ILE A 241 -6.10 2.74 -2.55
N GLU A 242 -5.28 3.69 -2.13
CA GLU A 242 -4.18 3.42 -1.21
C GLU A 242 -4.67 3.28 0.23
N GLY A 243 -5.70 4.04 0.62
CA GLY A 243 -6.25 3.95 1.97
C GLY A 243 -6.93 2.60 2.26
N THR A 244 -7.62 1.99 1.28
CA THR A 244 -8.17 0.64 1.46
C THR A 244 -7.09 -0.44 1.44
N ALA A 245 -6.03 -0.28 0.64
CA ALA A 245 -4.85 -1.16 0.71
C ALA A 245 -4.14 -1.03 2.06
N ARG A 246 -4.04 0.18 2.61
CA ARG A 246 -3.50 0.43 3.95
C ARG A 246 -4.40 -0.15 5.05
N TYR A 247 -5.73 -0.09 4.87
CA TYR A 247 -6.67 -0.81 5.74
C TYR A 247 -6.43 -2.32 5.70
N VAL A 248 -6.28 -2.93 4.53
CA VAL A 248 -5.98 -4.36 4.39
C VAL A 248 -4.67 -4.71 5.12
N GLN A 249 -3.62 -3.93 4.92
CA GLN A 249 -2.37 -4.06 5.66
C GLN A 249 -2.59 -4.05 7.18
N LEU A 250 -3.38 -3.11 7.69
CA LEU A 250 -3.68 -2.99 9.12
C LEU A 250 -4.47 -4.21 9.64
N LYS A 251 -5.44 -4.70 8.88
CA LYS A 251 -6.21 -5.91 9.21
C LYS A 251 -5.34 -7.16 9.20
N THR A 252 -4.37 -7.26 8.29
CA THR A 252 -3.37 -8.33 8.30
C THR A 252 -2.51 -8.28 9.56
N LEU A 253 -2.04 -7.09 9.98
CA LEU A 253 -1.31 -6.95 11.25
C LEU A 253 -2.16 -7.40 12.45
N PHE A 254 -3.45 -7.09 12.45
CA PHE A 254 -4.36 -7.57 13.49
C PHE A 254 -4.49 -9.11 13.49
N ALA A 255 -4.65 -9.72 12.30
CA ALA A 255 -4.72 -11.18 12.15
C ALA A 255 -3.43 -11.90 12.58
N LEU A 256 -2.27 -11.24 12.42
CA LEU A 256 -0.96 -11.73 12.85
C LEU A 256 -0.63 -11.45 14.33
N ASP A 257 -1.60 -10.93 15.10
CA ASP A 257 -1.44 -10.51 16.51
C ASP A 257 -0.35 -9.44 16.75
N GLU A 258 -0.03 -8.61 15.74
CA GLU A 258 0.92 -7.50 15.82
C GLU A 258 0.31 -6.24 16.44
N LYS A 259 -0.18 -6.36 17.68
CA LYS A 259 -0.91 -5.29 18.38
C LYS A 259 -0.13 -3.98 18.49
N GLN A 260 1.19 -4.05 18.66
CA GLN A 260 2.01 -2.83 18.81
C GLN A 260 2.04 -2.02 17.51
N LEU A 261 2.33 -2.68 16.38
CA LEU A 261 2.33 -2.03 15.07
C LEU A 261 0.92 -1.59 14.68
N TYR A 262 -0.09 -2.43 14.92
CA TYR A 262 -1.49 -2.06 14.71
C TYR A 262 -1.84 -0.74 15.40
N ASN A 263 -1.52 -0.62 16.70
CA ASN A 263 -1.80 0.60 17.46
C ASN A 263 -0.97 1.78 16.96
N GLN A 264 0.29 1.57 16.56
CA GLN A 264 1.10 2.63 15.97
C GLN A 264 0.44 3.20 14.71
N TYR A 265 -0.04 2.37 13.78
CA TYR A 265 -0.76 2.86 12.60
C TYR A 265 -2.00 3.70 12.97
N ILE A 266 -2.70 3.36 14.05
CA ILE A 266 -3.82 4.18 14.55
C ILE A 266 -3.33 5.52 15.11
N GLU A 267 -2.24 5.55 15.88
CA GLU A 267 -1.66 6.80 16.39
C GLU A 267 -1.15 7.69 15.26
N ASP A 268 -0.55 7.10 14.23
CA ASP A 268 0.03 7.79 13.08
C ASP A 268 -1.02 8.58 12.27
N ILE A 269 -2.32 8.26 12.38
CA ILE A 269 -3.42 9.03 11.75
C ILE A 269 -3.35 10.51 12.17
N ASN A 270 -2.93 10.80 13.40
CA ASN A 270 -2.90 12.14 13.97
C ASN A 270 -1.58 12.90 13.74
N GLU A 271 -0.60 12.28 13.08
CA GLU A 271 0.67 12.95 12.83
C GLU A 271 0.59 13.93 11.65
N ASP A 272 1.42 14.96 11.75
CA ASP A 272 1.63 15.93 10.68
C ASP A 272 2.57 15.33 9.62
N ILE A 273 1.99 14.81 8.53
CA ILE A 273 2.74 14.23 7.41
C ILE A 273 2.31 14.84 6.07
N GLY A 274 3.30 15.15 5.25
CA GLY A 274 3.10 15.70 3.91
C GLY A 274 2.90 14.65 2.83
N GLY A 275 2.71 15.10 1.57
CA GLY A 275 2.63 14.22 0.42
C GLY A 275 1.37 13.35 0.40
N LYS A 276 1.45 12.23 -0.33
CA LYS A 276 0.33 11.30 -0.54
C LYS A 276 -0.03 10.52 0.74
N GLU A 277 0.93 10.34 1.64
CA GLU A 277 0.80 9.51 2.85
C GLU A 277 -0.35 9.94 3.77
N LYS A 278 -0.68 11.24 3.81
CA LYS A 278 -1.84 11.72 4.57
C LYS A 278 -3.17 11.12 4.08
N TYR A 279 -3.32 10.91 2.77
CA TYR A 279 -4.52 10.31 2.17
C TYR A 279 -4.59 8.81 2.40
N LEU A 280 -3.43 8.13 2.49
CA LEU A 280 -3.36 6.73 2.91
C LEU A 280 -3.90 6.55 4.33
N ARG A 281 -3.47 7.44 5.23
CA ARG A 281 -3.89 7.43 6.64
C ARG A 281 -5.36 7.79 6.79
N SER A 282 -5.85 8.84 6.12
CA SER A 282 -7.27 9.22 6.19
C SER A 282 -8.17 8.16 5.54
N GLY A 283 -7.80 7.59 4.39
CA GLY A 283 -8.57 6.51 3.75
C GLY A 283 -8.60 5.22 4.57
N MET A 284 -7.49 4.86 5.23
CA MET A 284 -7.45 3.76 6.21
C MET A 284 -8.40 4.04 7.39
N ALA A 285 -8.34 5.26 7.95
CA ALA A 285 -9.20 5.67 9.06
C ALA A 285 -10.68 5.61 8.69
N ILE A 286 -11.06 6.13 7.52
CA ILE A 286 -12.44 6.06 7.01
C ILE A 286 -12.88 4.60 6.83
N SER A 287 -12.01 3.73 6.30
CA SER A 287 -12.29 2.30 6.13
C SER A 287 -12.56 1.59 7.47
N LEU A 288 -11.82 1.93 8.52
CA LEU A 288 -12.08 1.43 9.89
C LEU A 288 -13.42 1.91 10.45
N LEU A 289 -13.79 3.15 10.15
CA LEU A 289 -15.10 3.67 10.54
C LEU A 289 -16.21 2.96 9.76
N LEU A 290 -16.04 2.74 8.46
CA LEU A 290 -17.00 2.00 7.65
C LEU A 290 -17.25 0.57 8.16
N ASP A 291 -16.23 -0.13 8.67
CA ASP A 291 -16.43 -1.42 9.38
C ASP A 291 -17.42 -1.34 10.55
N THR A 292 -17.56 -0.17 11.17
CA THR A 292 -18.46 0.07 12.31
C THR A 292 -19.86 0.49 11.86
N TYR A 293 -19.96 1.34 10.84
CA TYR A 293 -21.21 2.00 10.46
C TYR A 293 -21.91 1.38 9.24
N ASP A 294 -21.19 0.65 8.39
CA ASP A 294 -21.73 -0.01 7.20
C ASP A 294 -21.05 -1.37 6.98
N PRO A 295 -21.49 -2.45 7.64
CA PRO A 295 -20.84 -3.76 7.55
C PRO A 295 -20.64 -4.30 6.12
N ASP A 296 -21.44 -3.82 5.16
CA ASP A 296 -21.44 -4.29 3.77
C ASP A 296 -20.64 -3.37 2.82
N TRP A 297 -20.00 -2.31 3.33
CA TRP A 297 -19.28 -1.29 2.55
C TRP A 297 -18.27 -1.86 1.55
N LYS A 298 -17.58 -2.94 1.94
CA LYS A 298 -16.54 -3.62 1.14
C LYS A 298 -17.07 -4.18 -0.18
N THR A 299 -18.36 -4.50 -0.24
CA THR A 299 -19.02 -4.99 -1.47
C THR A 299 -19.38 -3.87 -2.44
N GLN A 300 -19.41 -2.63 -1.96
CA GLN A 300 -19.92 -1.47 -2.71
C GLN A 300 -18.81 -0.50 -3.12
N VAL A 301 -17.72 -0.45 -2.35
CA VAL A 301 -16.70 0.60 -2.47
C VAL A 301 -16.14 0.73 -3.88
N PHE A 302 -15.81 -0.37 -4.56
CA PHE A 302 -15.26 -0.31 -5.92
C PHE A 302 -16.31 -0.43 -7.03
N ASN A 303 -17.55 -0.81 -6.69
CA ASN A 303 -18.67 -0.89 -7.64
C ASN A 303 -19.40 0.45 -7.84
N SER A 304 -18.99 1.50 -7.10
CA SER A 304 -19.57 2.83 -7.16
C SER A 304 -18.51 3.88 -7.46
N SER A 305 -18.93 5.00 -8.07
CA SER A 305 -18.10 6.19 -8.23
C SER A 305 -17.96 7.02 -6.94
N SER A 306 -18.65 6.62 -5.87
CA SER A 306 -18.59 7.33 -4.59
C SER A 306 -17.19 7.26 -3.99
N SER A 307 -16.77 8.38 -3.41
CA SER A 307 -15.61 8.47 -2.52
C SER A 307 -15.87 7.72 -1.21
N LEU A 308 -14.80 7.39 -0.49
CA LEU A 308 -14.93 6.81 0.85
C LEU A 308 -15.67 7.74 1.81
N PHE A 309 -15.47 9.05 1.69
CA PHE A 309 -16.19 10.05 2.46
C PHE A 309 -17.70 9.98 2.23
N GLU A 310 -18.14 9.93 0.97
CA GLU A 310 -19.56 9.83 0.61
C GLU A 310 -20.20 8.54 1.15
N LEU A 311 -19.50 7.41 1.03
CA LEU A 311 -19.96 6.14 1.60
C LEU A 311 -20.11 6.23 3.13
N LEU A 312 -19.15 6.87 3.81
CA LEU A 312 -19.19 7.01 5.26
C LEU A 312 -20.37 7.89 5.71
N ILE A 313 -20.66 8.99 5.01
CA ILE A 313 -21.72 9.92 5.43
C ILE A 313 -23.12 9.51 4.99
N ALA A 314 -23.27 8.70 3.94
CA ALA A 314 -24.56 8.20 3.49
C ALA A 314 -25.32 7.44 4.60
N ASN A 315 -24.58 6.80 5.50
CA ASN A 315 -25.11 5.97 6.58
C ASN A 315 -25.44 6.77 7.87
N ILE A 316 -25.17 8.08 7.92
CA ILE A 316 -25.45 8.92 9.11
C ILE A 316 -26.84 9.56 9.03
N ASP A 317 -27.30 9.91 7.84
CA ASP A 317 -28.56 10.64 7.66
C ASP A 317 -29.79 9.75 8.00
N ASP A 318 -29.64 8.41 8.02
CA ASP A 318 -30.68 7.45 8.43
C ASP A 318 -30.85 7.30 9.96
N GLU A 319 -29.83 7.60 10.77
CA GLU A 319 -29.94 7.51 12.23
C GLU A 319 -30.70 8.69 12.86
N MET A 320 -30.78 9.83 12.17
CA MET A 320 -31.52 11.00 12.65
C MET A 320 -33.02 10.99 12.34
N GLU A 321 -33.51 10.12 11.45
CA GLU A 321 -34.95 9.95 11.19
C GLU A 321 -35.62 8.87 12.08
N SER A 322 -34.85 8.17 12.93
CA SER A 322 -35.34 7.07 13.77
C SER A 322 -35.41 7.36 15.28
N ILE A 323 -35.32 8.64 15.70
CA ILE A 323 -35.51 9.07 17.11
C ILE A 323 -36.80 9.88 17.29
#